data_AF-A0A452TCQ1-F1
#
_entry.id   AF-A0A452TCQ1-F1
#
_cell.length_a   1.000
_cell.length_b   1.000
_cell.length_c   1.000
_cell.angle_alpha   90.00
_cell.angle_beta   90.00
_cell.angle_gamma   90.00
#
_symmetry.space_group_name_H-M   'P 1'
#
loop_
_entity.id
_entity.type
_entity.pdbx_description
1 polymer ?
#
loop_
_entity_poly.entity_id
_entity_poly.type
_entity_poly.pdbx_seq_one_letter_code
_entity_poly.pdbx_strand_id
1 'polypeptide(L)'
;ILLFNGNTHFFLGAIFDESAKKDDEVFRTAVGDLNQNEEILQTEKITFSVTFVDGSNPFQAVQEGKVYQQSSFYFVCFLVQFKWQ
;
A
#
# COMPACT_ATOMS: atom_id res chain seq x y z
N ILE A 1 2.20 2.09 -1.99
CA ILE A 1 3.06 3.12 -1.34
C ILE A 1 3.74 2.46 -0.16
N LEU A 2 5.08 2.55 -0.03
CA LEU A 2 5.79 2.01 1.14
C LEU A 2 5.67 3.02 2.29
N LEU A 3 5.10 2.63 3.43
CA LEU A 3 4.96 3.51 4.59
C LEU A 3 5.78 2.94 5.75
N PHE A 4 6.77 3.72 6.21
CA PHE A 4 7.55 3.42 7.40
C PHE A 4 6.93 4.14 8.59
N ASN A 5 6.34 3.41 9.53
CA ASN A 5 5.93 3.97 10.82
C ASN A 5 7.04 3.68 11.84
N GLY A 6 7.34 4.67 12.68
CA GLY A 6 8.61 4.88 13.39
C GLY A 6 9.00 3.90 14.49
N ASN A 7 8.73 2.60 14.35
CA ASN A 7 9.35 1.51 15.10
C ASN A 7 9.26 0.24 14.23
N THR A 8 10.30 -0.03 13.43
CA THR A 8 10.69 -1.38 12.95
C THR A 8 9.54 -2.30 12.51
N HIS A 9 8.63 -1.81 11.68
CA HIS A 9 7.58 -2.66 11.10
C HIS A 9 7.30 -2.23 9.67
N PHE A 10 7.66 -3.08 8.71
CA PHE A 10 7.40 -2.87 7.29
C PHE A 10 5.91 -3.08 7.01
N PHE A 11 5.18 -1.97 6.82
CA PHE A 11 3.78 -1.98 6.43
C PHE A 11 3.60 -1.47 4.99
N LEU A 12 2.98 -2.30 4.14
CA LEU A 12 2.74 -1.98 2.73
C LEU A 12 1.26 -1.79 2.44
N GLY A 13 0.92 -0.72 1.72
CA GLY A 13 -0.40 -0.54 1.10
C GLY A 13 -0.34 -0.78 -0.41
N ALA A 14 -1.21 -1.66 -0.91
CA ALA A 14 -1.41 -1.93 -2.34
C ALA A 14 -2.86 -1.67 -2.75
N ILE A 15 -3.02 -1.03 -3.91
CA ILE A 15 -4.33 -0.79 -4.55
C ILE A 15 -4.28 -1.43 -5.92
N PHE A 16 -5.24 -2.29 -6.20
CA PHE A 16 -5.39 -2.96 -7.48
C PHE A 16 -6.74 -2.61 -8.11
N ASP A 17 -6.79 -2.60 -9.43
CA ASP A 17 -8.06 -2.62 -10.14
C ASP A 17 -8.81 -3.92 -9.84
N GLU A 18 -10.15 -3.90 -9.83
CA GLU A 18 -10.96 -5.10 -9.59
C GLU A 18 -10.63 -6.29 -10.50
N SER A 19 -10.18 -6.03 -11.73
CA SER A 19 -9.76 -7.05 -12.70
C SER A 19 -8.34 -7.61 -12.45
N ALA A 20 -7.53 -6.92 -11.66
CA ALA A 20 -6.11 -7.23 -11.45
C ALA A 20 -5.86 -8.32 -10.39
N LYS A 21 -6.62 -9.42 -10.44
CA LYS A 21 -6.51 -10.53 -9.46
C LYS A 21 -5.15 -11.23 -9.51
N LYS A 22 -4.58 -11.36 -10.70
CA LYS A 22 -3.25 -11.96 -10.88
C LYS A 22 -2.15 -11.13 -10.22
N ASP A 23 -2.31 -9.81 -10.20
CA ASP A 23 -1.33 -8.91 -9.58
C ASP A 23 -1.38 -9.03 -8.04
N ASP A 24 -2.56 -9.20 -7.43
CA ASP A 24 -2.71 -9.50 -6.00
C ASP A 24 -2.07 -10.84 -5.64
N GLU A 25 -2.28 -11.88 -6.45
CA GLU A 25 -1.66 -13.19 -6.22
C GLU A 25 -0.14 -13.11 -6.24
N VAL A 26 0.44 -12.51 -7.29
CA VAL A 26 1.89 -12.35 -7.41
C VAL A 26 2.44 -11.47 -6.29
N PHE A 27 1.73 -10.40 -5.91
CA PHE A 27 2.12 -9.54 -4.81
C PHE A 27 2.17 -10.31 -3.47
N ARG A 28 1.14 -11.09 -3.15
CA ARG A 28 1.11 -11.90 -1.93
C ARG A 28 2.20 -12.96 -1.91
N THR A 29 2.45 -13.60 -3.05
CA THR A 29 3.54 -14.58 -3.17
C THR A 29 4.89 -13.91 -2.92
N ALA A 30 5.17 -12.77 -3.55
CA ALA A 30 6.42 -12.06 -3.37
C ALA A 30 6.64 -11.61 -1.91
N VAL A 31 5.59 -11.11 -1.25
CA VAL A 31 5.66 -10.78 0.19
C VAL A 31 5.90 -12.04 1.03
N GLY A 32 5.27 -13.16 0.68
CA GLY A 32 5.49 -14.46 1.31
C GLY A 32 6.94 -14.92 1.19
N ASP A 33 7.50 -14.91 -0.01
CA ASP A 33 8.88 -15.32 -0.28
C ASP A 33 9.89 -14.45 0.49
N LEU A 34 9.69 -13.13 0.53
CA LEU A 34 10.51 -12.22 1.32
C LEU A 34 10.40 -12.50 2.82
N ASN A 35 9.19 -12.79 3.31
CA ASN A 35 8.98 -13.14 4.70
C ASN A 35 9.57 -14.51 5.09
N GLN A 36 9.79 -15.43 4.14
CA GLN A 36 10.47 -16.70 4.41
C GLN A 36 11.99 -16.61 4.28
N ASN A 37 12.52 -15.54 3.69
CA ASN A 37 13.95 -15.35 3.53
C ASN A 37 14.58 -14.85 4.83
N GLU A 38 15.34 -15.70 5.52
CA GLU A 38 15.99 -15.36 6.79
C GLU A 38 17.20 -14.41 6.64
N GLU A 39 17.69 -14.16 5.42
CA GLU A 39 18.75 -13.18 5.17
C GLU A 39 18.21 -11.75 5.07
N ILE A 40 16.92 -11.59 4.79
CA ILE A 40 16.25 -10.31 4.56
C ILE A 40 15.18 -10.11 5.64
N LEU A 41 15.20 -8.98 6.35
CA LEU A 41 14.25 -8.72 7.45
C LEU A 41 14.30 -9.79 8.55
N GLN A 42 15.51 -10.10 9.02
CA GLN A 42 15.81 -11.20 9.94
C GLN A 42 14.91 -11.27 11.19
N THR A 43 14.46 -10.12 11.70
CA THR A 43 13.65 -10.01 12.93
C THR A 43 12.26 -9.42 12.69
N GLU A 44 11.92 -9.07 11.46
CA GLU A 44 10.68 -8.37 11.12
C GLU A 44 9.92 -9.11 10.02
N LYS A 45 8.58 -9.03 10.05
CA LYS A 45 7.75 -9.52 8.95
C LYS A 45 7.10 -8.35 8.24
N ILE A 46 7.06 -8.42 6.93
CA ILE A 46 6.26 -7.54 6.09
C ILE A 46 4.80 -7.87 6.35
N THR A 47 4.05 -6.84 6.75
CA THR A 47 2.58 -6.87 6.81
C THR A 47 2.01 -5.94 5.75
N PHE A 48 0.79 -6.20 5.30
CA PHE A 48 0.23 -5.42 4.20
C PHE A 48 -1.30 -5.38 4.23
N SER A 49 -1.86 -4.36 3.59
CA SER A 49 -3.27 -4.28 3.24
C SER A 49 -3.42 -4.15 1.72
N VAL A 50 -4.44 -4.81 1.17
CA VAL A 50 -4.82 -4.72 -0.24
C VAL A 50 -6.24 -4.21 -0.33
N THR A 51 -6.45 -3.20 -1.18
CA THR A 51 -7.77 -2.70 -1.53
C THR A 51 -7.98 -2.82 -3.03
N PHE A 52 -9.11 -3.36 -3.45
CA PHE A 52 -9.53 -3.34 -4.84
C PHE A 52 -10.42 -2.12 -5.09
N VAL A 53 -10.20 -1.43 -6.21
CA VAL A 53 -10.99 -0.27 -6.63
C VAL A 53 -11.44 -0.41 -8.07
N ASP A 54 -12.53 0.24 -8.44
CA ASP A 54 -12.89 0.43 -9.84
C ASP A 54 -11.85 1.37 -10.48
N GLY A 55 -11.04 0.87 -11.40
CA GLY A 55 -10.00 1.64 -12.08
C GLY A 55 -10.55 2.76 -12.97
N SER A 56 -11.85 2.75 -13.27
CA SER A 56 -12.53 3.88 -13.92
C SER A 56 -12.97 4.97 -12.95
N ASN A 57 -12.93 4.71 -11.63
CA ASN A 57 -13.28 5.65 -10.58
C ASN A 57 -12.03 6.20 -9.85
N PRO A 58 -11.42 7.28 -10.37
CA PRO A 58 -10.22 7.87 -9.79
C PRO A 58 -10.45 8.47 -8.40
N PHE A 59 -11.68 8.86 -8.04
CA PHE A 59 -11.97 9.36 -6.70
C PHE A 59 -11.87 8.25 -5.65
N GLN A 60 -12.40 7.06 -5.97
CA GLN A 60 -12.25 5.88 -5.12
C GLN A 60 -10.78 5.52 -4.95
N ALA A 61 -10.00 5.48 -6.03
CA ALA A 61 -8.56 5.19 -5.96
C ALA A 61 -7.80 6.17 -5.04
N VAL A 62 -8.13 7.47 -5.12
CA VAL A 62 -7.54 8.50 -4.23
C VAL A 62 -8.00 8.36 -2.79
N GLN A 63 -9.27 8.01 -2.55
CA GLN A 63 -9.80 7.81 -1.21
C GLN A 63 -9.13 6.62 -0.52
N GLU A 64 -9.14 5.46 -1.18
CA GLU A 64 -8.54 4.23 -0.66
C GLU A 64 -7.00 4.32 -0.58
N GLY A 65 -6.38 5.24 -1.34
CA GLY A 65 -4.95 5.56 -1.25
C GLY A 65 -4.56 6.34 0.00
N LYS A 66 -5.51 6.97 0.70
CA LYS A 66 -5.27 7.79 1.90
C LYS A 66 -5.36 6.98 3.20
N VAL A 67 -4.79 5.78 3.21
CA VAL A 67 -4.80 4.92 4.40
C VAL A 67 -3.59 5.25 5.29
N TYR A 68 -3.88 5.57 6.57
CA TYR A 68 -3.06 6.00 7.72
C TYR A 68 -2.94 7.51 8.02
N GLN A 69 -4.00 8.05 8.62
CA GLN A 69 -3.87 9.01 9.72
C GLN A 69 -3.61 8.22 11.02
N GLN A 70 -2.36 8.16 11.47
CA GLN A 70 -2.11 7.96 12.90
C GLN A 70 -1.62 9.29 13.46
N SER A 71 -2.35 9.78 14.45
CA SER A 71 -2.30 11.11 15.05
C SER A 71 -0.89 11.68 15.21
N SER A 72 -0.73 12.92 14.72
CA SER A 72 0.33 13.91 15.05
C SER A 72 1.45 14.22 14.05
N PHE A 73 1.47 13.71 12.82
CA PHE A 73 2.40 14.24 11.80
C PHE A 73 1.69 14.66 10.52
N TYR A 74 1.67 15.97 10.28
CA TYR A 74 1.25 16.60 9.02
C TYR A 74 2.21 16.16 7.92
N PHE A 75 1.85 15.12 7.15
CA PHE A 75 2.50 14.84 5.88
C PHE A 75 1.60 15.23 4.72
N VAL A 76 2.16 16.08 3.88
CA VAL A 76 1.53 16.84 2.82
C VAL A 76 1.22 15.93 1.62
N CYS A 77 -0.04 15.54 1.46
CA CYS A 77 -0.58 15.20 0.13
C CYS A 77 -1.12 16.47 -0.53
N PHE A 78 -0.22 17.40 -0.91
CA PHE A 78 -0.53 18.49 -1.85
C PHE A 78 -0.16 18.16 -3.30
N LEU A 79 0.07 16.90 -3.63
CA LEU A 79 0.33 16.53 -5.01
C LEU A 79 -0.99 16.21 -5.71
N VAL A 80 -1.39 17.19 -6.52
CA VAL A 80 -2.48 17.20 -7.51
C VAL A 80 -3.85 17.53 -6.91
N GLN A 81 -4.07 18.82 -6.73
CA GLN A 81 -5.39 19.42 -6.95
C GLN A 81 -5.95 18.84 -8.25
N PHE A 82 -7.01 18.05 -8.13
CA PHE A 82 -7.90 17.68 -9.22
C PHE A 82 -8.20 18.92 -10.08
N LYS A 83 -7.53 19.04 -11.23
CA LYS A 83 -7.98 19.88 -12.33
C LYS A 83 -8.21 18.96 -13.51
N TRP A 84 -9.43 18.45 -13.56
CA TRP A 84 -10.01 17.90 -14.78
C TRP A 84 -10.11 19.04 -15.80
N GLN A 85 -9.52 18.86 -16.97
CA GLN A 85 -9.96 19.49 -18.21
C GLN A 85 -10.47 18.39 -19.12
#